data_AF-A0A845RD73-F1
#
_entry.id   AF-A0A845RD73-F1
#
_cell.length_a   1.000
_cell.length_b   1.000
_cell.length_c   1.000
_cell.angle_alpha   90.00
_cell.angle_beta   90.00
_cell.angle_gamma   90.00
#
_symmetry.space_group_name_H-M   'P 1'
#
loop_
_entity.id
_entity.type
_entity.pdbx_description
1 polymer ?
#
loop_
_entity_poly.entity_id
_entity_poly.type
_entity_poly.pdbx_seq_one_letter_code
_entity_poly.pdbx_strand_id
1 'polypeptide(L)'
;MGNDSTRRDRIQPLHMVDAKVTWEIGEDLINAVISAAVWSTERKPGTWQKMIEAVNRGAAGTKEGTVNAFFFRAMVSRLLEEFDALNT
;
A
#
# COMPACT_ATOMS: atom_id res chain seq x y z
N MET A 1 29.42 28.02 39.09
CA MET A 1 29.90 26.79 38.43
C MET A 1 29.06 25.64 38.97
N GLY A 2 28.21 24.92 38.24
CA GLY A 2 27.82 25.01 36.84
C GLY A 2 26.35 24.60 36.72
N ASN A 3 25.62 25.35 35.92
CA ASN A 3 24.28 25.06 35.46
C ASN A 3 24.40 24.33 34.11
N ASP A 4 24.14 23.04 34.06
CA ASP A 4 23.73 22.43 32.78
C ASP A 4 22.88 21.20 33.03
N SER A 5 21.67 21.47 33.52
CA SER A 5 20.57 20.54 33.33
C SER A 5 20.00 20.84 31.95
N THR A 6 19.82 19.79 31.14
CA THR A 6 18.92 19.70 29.97
C THR A 6 19.57 19.74 28.58
N ARG A 7 20.25 18.64 28.23
CA ARG A 7 20.09 18.04 26.90
C ARG A 7 19.77 16.56 27.05
N ARG A 8 18.55 16.28 27.52
CA ARG A 8 17.91 15.03 27.14
C ARG A 8 17.60 15.19 25.66
N ASP A 9 18.33 14.44 24.87
CA ASP A 9 18.07 14.21 23.46
C ASP A 9 16.62 13.74 23.33
N ARG A 10 15.71 14.70 23.11
CA ARG A 10 14.32 14.39 22.76
C ARG A 10 14.38 13.98 21.31
N ILE A 11 14.76 12.74 21.05
CA ILE A 11 14.23 12.04 19.89
C ILE A 11 12.74 11.98 20.17
N GLN A 12 12.03 13.02 19.72
CA GLN A 12 10.58 12.96 19.64
C GLN A 12 10.32 11.72 18.81
N PRO A 13 9.57 10.71 19.31
CA PRO A 13 9.11 9.66 18.42
C PRO A 13 8.45 10.42 17.28
N LEU A 14 8.94 10.20 16.05
CA LEU A 14 8.29 10.75 14.85
C LEU A 14 6.82 10.45 15.08
N HIS A 15 6.03 11.50 15.30
CA HIS A 15 4.61 11.36 15.46
C HIS A 15 4.18 10.84 14.11
N MET A 16 4.06 9.52 14.00
CA MET A 16 3.48 8.83 12.87
C MET A 16 2.07 9.36 12.88
N VAL A 17 1.88 10.47 12.16
CA VAL A 17 0.57 11.04 11.91
C VAL A 17 -0.16 9.86 11.34
N ASP A 18 -1.10 9.34 12.13
CA ASP A 18 -2.08 8.39 11.65
C ASP A 18 -2.85 9.21 10.62
N ALA A 19 -2.29 9.24 9.41
CA ALA A 19 -2.76 10.08 8.35
C ALA A 19 -4.20 9.64 8.21
N LYS A 20 -5.13 10.57 8.32
CA LYS A 20 -6.52 10.29 7.98
C LYS A 20 -6.52 10.08 6.48
N VAL A 21 -6.11 8.89 6.06
CA VAL A 21 -6.02 8.48 4.67
C VAL A 21 -7.46 8.49 4.20
N THR A 22 -7.80 9.45 3.35
CA THR A 22 -8.99 9.33 2.51
C THR A 22 -8.61 8.30 1.46
N TRP A 23 -8.89 7.03 1.76
CA TRP A 23 -8.43 5.83 1.05
C TRP A 23 -8.91 5.71 -0.40
N GLU A 24 -9.38 6.76 -1.06
CA GLU A 24 -9.94 6.65 -2.40
C GLU A 24 -8.83 6.56 -3.45
N ILE A 25 -8.62 5.33 -3.93
CA ILE A 25 -7.88 5.08 -5.17
C ILE A 25 -8.89 5.23 -6.30
N GLY A 26 -8.65 6.19 -7.20
CA GLY A 26 -9.56 6.47 -8.30
C GLY A 26 -9.76 5.27 -9.23
N GLU A 27 -10.97 5.13 -9.77
CA GLU A 27 -11.35 4.03 -10.66
C GLU A 27 -10.44 3.94 -11.90
N ASP A 28 -10.00 5.08 -12.43
CA ASP A 28 -9.07 5.13 -13.57
C ASP A 28 -7.75 4.42 -13.26
N LEU A 29 -7.20 4.63 -12.07
CA LEU A 29 -5.98 3.96 -11.64
C LEU A 29 -6.22 2.47 -11.43
N ILE A 30 -7.35 2.08 -10.84
CA ILE A 30 -7.73 0.66 -10.67
C ILE A 30 -7.80 -0.04 -12.04
N ASN A 31 -8.50 0.56 -13.00
CA ASN A 31 -8.64 0.03 -14.36
C ASN A 31 -7.29 -0.04 -15.09
N ALA A 32 -6.43 0.97 -14.93
CA ALA A 32 -5.08 0.96 -15.49
C ALA A 32 -4.23 -0.17 -14.91
N VAL A 33 -4.29 -0.40 -13.59
CA VAL A 33 -3.57 -1.51 -12.92
C VAL A 33 -4.05 -2.86 -13.43
N ILE A 34 -5.37 -3.08 -13.52
CA ILE A 34 -5.92 -4.33 -14.07
C ILE A 34 -5.49 -4.49 -15.53
N SER A 35 -5.54 -3.43 -16.33
CA SER A 35 -5.11 -3.48 -17.73
C SER A 35 -3.63 -3.89 -17.82
N ALA A 36 -2.75 -3.22 -17.07
CA ALA A 36 -1.33 -3.54 -17.02
C ALA A 36 -1.11 -5.01 -16.61
N ALA A 37 -1.81 -5.50 -15.59
CA ALA A 37 -1.73 -6.89 -15.15
C ALA A 37 -2.17 -7.89 -16.23
N VAL A 38 -3.22 -7.57 -17.00
CA VAL A 38 -3.65 -8.36 -18.16
C VAL A 38 -2.59 -8.38 -19.26
N TRP A 39 -1.94 -7.24 -19.52
CA TRP A 39 -0.85 -7.14 -20.51
C TRP A 39 0.42 -7.89 -20.06
N SER A 40 0.65 -8.01 -18.76
CA SER A 40 1.81 -8.71 -18.18
C SER A 40 1.62 -10.21 -18.01
N THR A 41 0.47 -10.78 -18.40
CA THR A 41 0.20 -12.22 -18.30
C THR A 41 -0.18 -12.82 -19.66
N GLU A 42 -0.32 -14.14 -19.72
CA GLU A 42 -0.80 -14.83 -20.92
C GLU A 42 -2.24 -14.40 -21.22
N ARG A 43 -2.43 -13.74 -22.36
CA ARG A 43 -3.71 -13.15 -22.77
C ARG A 43 -4.64 -14.24 -23.30
N LYS A 44 -5.51 -14.75 -22.42
CA LYS A 44 -6.57 -15.71 -22.76
C LYS A 44 -7.93 -15.02 -22.70
N PRO A 45 -8.93 -15.52 -23.45
CA PRO A 45 -10.31 -15.13 -23.22
C PRO A 45 -10.67 -15.26 -21.74
N GLY A 46 -11.25 -14.20 -21.15
CA GLY A 46 -11.64 -14.17 -19.75
C GLY A 46 -10.55 -13.78 -18.74
N THR A 47 -9.30 -13.50 -19.16
CA THR A 47 -8.25 -13.02 -18.23
C THR A 47 -8.67 -11.74 -17.50
N TRP A 48 -9.32 -10.80 -18.20
CA TRP A 48 -9.84 -9.58 -17.58
C TRP A 48 -10.82 -9.89 -16.42
N GLN A 49 -11.82 -10.74 -16.68
CA GLN A 49 -12.82 -11.11 -15.68
C GLN A 49 -12.17 -11.77 -14.45
N LYS A 50 -11.20 -12.65 -14.66
CA LYS A 50 -10.43 -13.27 -13.57
C LYS A 50 -9.62 -12.27 -12.76
N MET A 51 -9.10 -11.20 -13.39
CA MET A 51 -8.43 -10.13 -12.65
C MET A 51 -9.40 -9.32 -11.80
N ILE A 52 -10.61 -9.03 -12.29
CA ILE A 52 -11.68 -8.41 -11.49
C ILE A 52 -12.04 -9.31 -10.29
N GLU A 53 -12.22 -10.61 -10.51
CA GLU A 53 -12.48 -11.58 -9.44
C GLU A 53 -11.34 -11.64 -8.42
N ALA A 54 -10.09 -11.60 -8.88
CA ALA A 54 -8.92 -11.58 -8.00
C ALA A 54 -8.88 -10.31 -7.13
N VAL A 55 -9.19 -9.14 -7.71
CA VAL A 55 -9.29 -7.88 -6.98
C VAL A 55 -10.40 -7.95 -5.91
N ASN A 56 -11.58 -8.44 -6.28
CA ASN A 56 -12.70 -8.58 -5.33
C ASN A 56 -12.39 -9.57 -4.21
N ARG A 57 -11.74 -10.70 -4.54
CA ARG A 57 -11.28 -11.67 -3.54
C ARG A 57 -10.23 -11.07 -2.61
N GLY A 58 -9.30 -10.29 -3.14
CA GLY A 58 -8.28 -9.58 -2.37
C GLY A 58 -8.90 -8.55 -1.42
N ALA A 59 -9.86 -7.76 -1.93
CA ALA A 59 -10.64 -6.79 -1.16
C ALA A 59 -11.36 -7.46 0.03
N ALA A 60 -12.05 -8.58 -0.20
CA ALA A 60 -12.73 -9.34 0.85
C ALA A 60 -11.77 -9.87 1.94
N GLY A 61 -10.48 -10.04 1.62
CA GLY A 61 -9.45 -10.43 2.58
C GLY A 61 -8.88 -9.29 3.43
N THR A 62 -9.31 -8.05 3.19
CA THR A 62 -8.92 -6.88 4.00
C THR A 62 -9.91 -6.63 5.12
N LYS A 63 -9.48 -5.92 6.17
CA LYS A 63 -10.36 -5.58 7.30
C LYS A 63 -11.51 -4.68 6.86
N GLU A 64 -11.25 -3.80 5.92
CA GLU A 64 -12.20 -2.84 5.37
C GLU A 64 -13.11 -3.48 4.30
N GLY A 65 -12.72 -4.62 3.72
CA GLY A 65 -13.48 -5.29 2.67
C GLY A 65 -13.51 -4.53 1.34
N THR A 66 -12.58 -3.59 1.11
CA THR A 66 -12.62 -2.69 -0.06
C THR A 66 -11.47 -2.90 -1.02
N VAL A 67 -11.72 -2.60 -2.30
CA VAL A 67 -10.72 -2.61 -3.38
C VAL A 67 -9.57 -1.64 -3.06
N ASN A 68 -9.92 -0.49 -2.48
CA ASN A 68 -8.96 0.52 -2.04
C ASN A 68 -8.00 -0.01 -0.98
N ALA A 69 -8.52 -0.69 0.05
CA ALA A 69 -7.69 -1.30 1.08
C ALA A 69 -6.78 -2.40 0.51
N PHE A 70 -7.29 -3.18 -0.46
CA PHE A 70 -6.49 -4.22 -1.12
C PHE A 70 -5.29 -3.62 -1.87
N PHE A 71 -5.53 -2.64 -2.76
CA PHE A 71 -4.44 -2.02 -3.52
C PHE A 71 -3.51 -1.20 -2.65
N PHE A 72 -4.01 -0.48 -1.66
CA PHE A 72 -3.14 0.23 -0.72
C PHE A 72 -2.18 -0.72 -0.01
N ARG A 73 -2.70 -1.83 0.52
CA ARG A 73 -1.86 -2.81 1.21
C ARG A 73 -0.82 -3.41 0.27
N ALA A 74 -1.18 -3.67 -0.99
CA ALA A 74 -0.23 -4.13 -2.00
C ALA A 74 0.89 -3.10 -2.26
N MET A 75 0.57 -1.81 -2.34
CA MET A 75 1.57 -0.74 -2.50
C MET A 75 2.50 -0.65 -1.29
N VAL A 76 1.97 -0.73 -0.07
CA VAL A 76 2.78 -0.76 1.16
C VAL A 76 3.70 -1.97 1.20
N SER A 77 3.18 -3.16 0.90
CA SER A 77 4.00 -4.38 0.86
C SER A 77 5.15 -4.25 -0.13
N ARG A 78 4.90 -3.76 -1.34
CA ARG A 78 5.95 -3.59 -2.35
C ARG A 78 7.01 -2.55 -1.94
N LEU A 79 6.59 -1.46 -1.31
CA LEU A 79 7.52 -0.45 -0.78
C LEU A 79 8.41 -1.03 0.32
N LEU A 80 7.84 -1.83 1.23
CA LEU A 80 8.59 -2.47 2.31
C LEU A 80 9.60 -3.48 1.77
N GLU A 81 9.23 -4.28 0.76
CA GLU A 81 10.17 -5.20 0.10
C GLU A 81 11.41 -4.48 -0.45
N GLU A 82 11.22 -3.35 -1.14
CA GLU A 82 12.33 -2.55 -1.66
C GLU A 82 13.15 -1.91 -0.53
N PHE A 83 12.49 -1.43 0.52
CA PHE A 83 13.17 -0.87 1.68
C PHE A 83 14.02 -1.91 2.40
N ASP A 84 13.50 -3.12 2.61
CA ASP A 84 14.22 -4.22 3.27
C ASP A 84 15.43 -4.68 2.42
N ALA A 85 15.29 -4.67 1.09
CA ALA A 85 16.39 -5.00 0.18
C ALA A 85 17.59 -4.03 0.28
N LEU A 86 17.38 -2.78 0.73
CA LEU A 86 18.46 -1.80 0.96
C LEU A 86 19.20 -2.02 2.29
N ASN A 87 18.63 -2.80 3.21
CA ASN A 87 19.17 -3.06 4.54
C ASN A 87 19.84 -4.44 4.66
N THR A 88 20.08 -5.11 3.53
CA THR A 88 20.73 -6.43 3.43
C THR A 88 22.15 -6.29 2.89
#